data_AF-A0AA88VLE9-F1
#
_entry.id   AF-A0AA88VLE9-F1
#
_cell.length_a   1.000
_cell.length_b   1.000
_cell.length_c   1.000
_cell.angle_alpha   90.00
_cell.angle_beta   90.00
_cell.angle_gamma   90.00
#
_symmetry.space_group_name_H-M   'P 1'
#
loop_
_entity.id
_entity.type
_entity.pdbx_description
1 polymer ?
#
loop_
_entity_poly.entity_id
_entity_poly.type
_entity_poly.pdbx_seq_one_letter_code
_entity_poly.pdbx_strand_id
1 'polypeptide(L)'
;MLKMTENREVTEEYNVKLLKVTDKLLQLISKGLGLVGKVLRSRLGGEEIEMEMKINLYPPCPQPELALGVEPHTDMSALTILVPNDVPGLQVWKDGNWVAVNYLRNALFVHVGDQIEVLSNGKYKSVLHRSLVNKESTQMSWAVFCAPPHEAIIGPLPQLADDGNPAKYSTKTFAEFRHRKFNGIPHLHNLHTVVTPMEVERVQALAHGNLHELPEKFIRPAHERPENTRAIEGVTVPLVSLSLPHDDLVDEVSKACSEWGFFLVTDHGISSALIRRLQEAGKEFFDLPQGEKERFANDPSTGKFEGYGTKMTKNAEAKVEWIDYFFHVISPVSKVNYEIWPKHPPSYREVTEEYNVELLKVTDKLLQLISEGLGLEGKVVRSCLGGEEIEMEMKINMYPPCPQPELALGVEPHTDMSALTILVPNDVPGLQVWKDGNWVAVNYLPNALFVHVGDQIEVLSNGKYKSVLHRSLVNKESTRMSWAVFCAPPHEAIIGPLPQLVEDKNPAKYSTKTFAEFRHRKFNGIPQ
;
A
#
# COMPACT_ATOMS: atom_id res chain seq x y z
N MET A 1 1.76 -17.30 -29.87
CA MET A 1 2.93 -18.19 -29.68
C MET A 1 4.10 -17.80 -30.56
N LEU A 2 4.03 -17.85 -31.90
CA LEU A 2 5.15 -17.45 -32.80
C LEU A 2 5.76 -16.05 -32.50
N LYS A 3 4.94 -15.00 -32.32
CA LYS A 3 5.41 -13.66 -31.93
C LYS A 3 6.08 -13.58 -30.54
N MET A 4 5.74 -14.49 -29.62
CA MET A 4 6.36 -14.53 -28.29
C MET A 4 7.71 -15.25 -28.33
N THR A 5 7.85 -16.25 -29.19
CA THR A 5 9.12 -16.96 -29.43
C THR A 5 10.12 -16.05 -30.15
N GLU A 6 9.69 -15.32 -31.19
CA GLU A 6 10.53 -14.34 -31.90
C GLU A 6 11.02 -13.21 -30.97
N ASN A 7 10.15 -12.68 -30.11
CA ASN A 7 10.53 -11.64 -29.14
C ASN A 7 11.56 -12.14 -28.10
N ARG A 8 11.49 -13.43 -27.74
CA ARG A 8 12.44 -14.04 -26.80
C ARG A 8 13.83 -14.19 -27.44
N GLU A 9 13.90 -14.71 -28.66
CA GLU A 9 15.17 -14.88 -29.39
C GLU A 9 15.87 -13.54 -29.62
N VAL A 10 15.12 -12.50 -30.01
CA VAL A 10 15.66 -11.14 -30.20
C VAL A 10 16.19 -10.57 -28.88
N THR A 11 15.49 -10.78 -27.76
CA THR A 11 15.91 -10.30 -26.43
C THR A 11 17.16 -11.03 -25.95
N GLU A 12 17.23 -12.35 -26.15
CA GLU A 12 18.40 -13.16 -25.79
C GLU A 12 19.63 -12.77 -26.62
N GLU A 13 19.48 -12.59 -27.94
CA GLU A 13 20.57 -12.12 -28.81
C GLU A 13 21.04 -10.71 -28.41
N TYR A 14 20.10 -9.80 -28.14
CA TYR A 14 20.40 -8.44 -27.70
C TYR A 14 21.15 -8.43 -26.36
N ASN A 15 20.72 -9.23 -25.39
CA ASN A 15 21.38 -9.36 -24.09
C ASN A 15 22.83 -9.87 -24.22
N VAL A 16 23.08 -10.88 -25.06
CA VAL A 16 24.45 -11.39 -25.31
C VAL A 16 25.34 -10.32 -25.92
N LYS A 17 24.84 -9.53 -26.88
CA LYS A 17 25.60 -8.43 -27.49
C LYS A 17 25.84 -7.30 -26.49
N LEU A 18 24.84 -6.96 -25.68
CA LEU A 18 24.93 -5.88 -24.71
C LEU A 18 25.90 -6.21 -23.59
N LEU A 19 25.92 -7.45 -23.09
CA LEU A 19 26.93 -7.93 -22.14
C LEU A 19 28.36 -7.73 -22.68
N LYS A 20 28.62 -8.01 -23.96
CA LYS A 20 29.94 -7.74 -24.57
C LYS A 20 30.30 -6.26 -24.56
N VAL A 21 29.32 -5.38 -24.79
CA VAL A 21 29.50 -3.92 -24.71
C VAL A 21 29.79 -3.50 -23.28
N THR A 22 29.00 -3.97 -22.30
CA THR A 22 29.20 -3.73 -20.86
C THR A 22 30.59 -4.16 -20.42
N ASP A 23 31.03 -5.36 -20.79
CA ASP A 23 32.36 -5.88 -20.47
C ASP A 23 33.47 -5.00 -21.04
N LYS A 24 33.30 -4.54 -22.28
CA LYS A 24 34.27 -3.63 -22.92
C LYS A 24 34.32 -2.29 -22.21
N LEU A 25 33.17 -1.73 -21.82
CA LEU A 25 33.08 -0.48 -21.07
C LEU A 25 33.75 -0.61 -19.69
N LEU A 26 33.45 -1.68 -18.94
CA LEU A 26 34.08 -1.94 -17.65
C LEU A 26 35.60 -2.13 -17.77
N GLN A 27 36.10 -2.75 -18.84
CA GLN A 27 37.54 -2.84 -19.12
C GLN A 27 38.16 -1.46 -19.38
N LEU A 28 37.49 -0.61 -20.17
CA LEU A 28 37.96 0.74 -20.46
C LEU A 28 37.96 1.63 -19.22
N ILE A 29 36.91 1.55 -18.39
CA ILE A 29 36.83 2.23 -17.10
C ILE A 29 37.94 1.76 -16.17
N SER A 30 38.16 0.44 -16.08
CA SER A 30 39.26 -0.13 -15.28
C SER A 30 40.61 0.42 -15.72
N LYS A 31 40.87 0.48 -17.03
CA LYS A 31 42.10 1.04 -17.59
C LYS A 31 42.23 2.53 -17.28
N GLY A 32 41.15 3.30 -17.39
CA GLY A 32 41.13 4.72 -17.05
C GLY A 32 41.40 5.00 -15.56
N LEU A 33 41.01 4.07 -14.69
CA LEU A 33 41.33 4.09 -13.25
C LEU A 33 42.73 3.56 -12.92
N GLY A 34 43.51 3.08 -13.91
CA GLY A 34 44.83 2.50 -13.69
C GLY A 34 44.79 1.10 -13.05
N LEU A 35 43.66 0.41 -13.09
CA LEU A 35 43.50 -0.94 -12.55
C LEU A 35 44.02 -1.99 -13.54
N VAL A 36 44.70 -3.01 -13.03
CA VAL A 36 45.21 -4.14 -13.81
C VAL A 36 44.20 -5.30 -13.77
N GLY A 37 43.99 -5.96 -14.91
CA GLY A 37 43.13 -7.15 -14.99
C GLY A 37 41.63 -6.85 -14.89
N LYS A 38 40.86 -7.83 -14.39
CA LYS A 38 39.39 -7.77 -14.29
C LYS A 38 38.89 -7.37 -12.89
N VAL A 39 39.67 -6.58 -12.15
CA VAL A 39 39.38 -6.24 -10.73
C VAL A 39 38.00 -5.61 -10.56
N LEU A 40 37.66 -4.60 -11.38
CA LEU A 40 36.36 -3.93 -11.32
C LEU A 40 35.21 -4.90 -11.61
N ARG A 41 35.34 -5.71 -12.68
CA ARG A 41 34.34 -6.72 -13.05
C ARG A 41 34.15 -7.76 -11.94
N SER A 42 35.23 -8.25 -11.35
CA SER A 42 35.19 -9.21 -10.26
C SER A 42 34.48 -8.63 -9.03
N ARG A 43 34.72 -7.36 -8.69
CA ARG A 43 34.07 -6.70 -7.55
C ARG A 43 32.59 -6.40 -7.78
N LEU A 44 32.17 -6.34 -9.02
CA LEU A 44 30.76 -6.21 -9.39
C LEU A 44 30.02 -7.56 -9.47
N GLY A 45 30.67 -8.69 -9.17
CA GLY A 45 30.03 -10.02 -9.22
C GLY A 45 30.53 -10.93 -10.35
N GLY A 46 31.45 -10.47 -11.20
CA GLY A 46 32.05 -11.33 -12.23
C GLY A 46 31.04 -11.79 -13.27
N GLU A 47 30.75 -13.09 -13.30
CA GLU A 47 29.74 -13.70 -14.19
C GLU A 47 28.32 -13.64 -13.59
N GLU A 48 28.18 -13.27 -12.32
CA GLU A 48 26.91 -13.12 -11.59
C GLU A 48 26.36 -11.69 -11.64
N ILE A 49 26.91 -10.84 -12.51
CA ILE A 49 26.36 -9.50 -12.76
C ILE A 49 24.94 -9.66 -13.31
N GLU A 50 23.99 -8.99 -12.67
CA GLU A 50 22.60 -8.98 -13.07
C GLU A 50 22.35 -7.89 -14.11
N MET A 51 21.68 -8.26 -15.20
CA MET A 51 21.27 -7.35 -16.26
C MET A 51 19.75 -7.22 -16.23
N GLU A 52 19.26 -6.11 -15.68
CA GLU A 52 17.84 -5.83 -15.60
C GLU A 52 17.44 -4.84 -16.70
N MET A 53 16.43 -5.18 -17.50
CA MET A 53 15.88 -4.27 -18.51
C MET A 53 14.57 -3.66 -18.02
N LYS A 54 14.48 -2.33 -18.09
CA LYS A 54 13.25 -1.57 -17.89
C LYS A 54 12.88 -0.83 -19.16
N ILE A 55 11.65 -1.02 -19.61
CA ILE A 55 11.06 -0.25 -20.71
C ILE A 55 10.26 0.87 -20.08
N ASN A 56 10.66 2.11 -20.32
CA ASN A 56 9.93 3.28 -19.88
C ASN A 56 9.15 3.87 -21.06
N LEU A 57 7.88 4.16 -20.83
CA LEU A 57 7.00 4.85 -21.77
C LEU A 57 6.49 6.12 -21.11
N TYR A 58 6.80 7.25 -21.71
CA TYR A 58 6.37 8.58 -21.27
C TYR A 58 5.35 9.09 -22.30
N PRO A 59 4.04 9.05 -21.98
CA PRO A 59 3.02 9.48 -22.92
C PRO A 59 3.08 10.99 -23.15
N PRO A 60 2.48 11.49 -24.25
CA PRO A 60 2.35 12.93 -24.48
C PRO A 60 1.64 13.60 -23.30
N CYS A 61 2.21 14.71 -22.81
CA CYS A 61 1.70 15.46 -21.67
C CYS A 61 1.22 16.84 -22.14
N PRO A 62 -0.04 17.24 -21.92
CA PRO A 62 -0.55 18.54 -22.38
C PRO A 62 0.21 19.78 -21.86
N GLN A 63 0.84 19.65 -20.68
CA GLN A 63 1.59 20.69 -19.97
C GLN A 63 2.99 20.18 -19.57
N PRO A 64 3.89 19.91 -20.54
CA PRO A 64 5.17 19.26 -20.26
C PRO A 64 6.13 20.11 -19.42
N GLU A 65 5.91 21.43 -19.36
CA GLU A 65 6.66 22.36 -18.51
C GLU A 65 6.39 22.18 -17.00
N LEU A 66 5.28 21.52 -16.64
CA LEU A 66 4.88 21.28 -15.25
C LEU A 66 5.13 19.84 -14.79
N ALA A 67 5.62 18.96 -15.67
CA ALA A 67 5.74 17.54 -15.40
C ALA A 67 7.13 17.00 -15.77
N LEU A 68 7.60 16.04 -14.96
CA LEU A 68 8.78 15.24 -15.28
C LEU A 68 8.32 13.82 -15.63
N GLY A 69 9.00 13.20 -16.59
CA GLY A 69 8.82 11.77 -16.86
C GLY A 69 9.46 10.94 -15.75
N VAL A 70 10.67 11.32 -15.33
CA VAL A 70 11.34 10.79 -14.14
C VAL A 70 12.06 11.94 -13.43
N GLU A 71 11.88 12.02 -12.12
CA GLU A 71 12.54 13.02 -11.26
C GLU A 71 14.07 12.88 -11.27
N PRO A 72 14.82 13.92 -10.84
CA PRO A 72 16.27 13.86 -10.69
C PRO A 72 16.74 12.70 -9.82
N HIS A 73 17.57 11.81 -10.37
CA HIS A 73 18.14 10.68 -9.64
C HIS A 73 19.50 10.26 -10.20
N THR A 74 20.21 9.40 -9.47
CA THR A 74 21.36 8.63 -9.98
C THR A 74 21.01 7.15 -10.02
N ASP A 75 21.70 6.39 -10.87
CA ASP A 75 21.47 4.95 -10.96
C ASP A 75 22.29 4.20 -9.91
N MET A 76 21.67 3.24 -9.23
CA MET A 76 22.38 2.37 -8.28
C MET A 76 23.28 1.34 -8.95
N SER A 77 23.08 1.08 -10.24
CA SER A 77 23.87 0.12 -11.02
C SER A 77 25.33 0.58 -11.13
N ALA A 78 26.19 -0.28 -11.68
CA ALA A 78 27.52 0.15 -12.11
C ALA A 78 27.43 0.99 -13.39
N LEU A 79 26.64 0.51 -14.34
CA LEU A 79 26.38 1.18 -15.61
C LEU A 79 24.90 1.06 -15.93
N THR A 80 24.35 2.09 -16.55
CA THR A 80 23.05 2.01 -17.23
C THR A 80 23.28 2.27 -18.70
N ILE A 81 22.90 1.31 -19.54
CA ILE A 81 22.91 1.48 -21.00
C ILE A 81 21.49 1.77 -21.45
N LEU A 82 21.29 2.96 -22.01
CA LEU A 82 20.00 3.47 -22.40
C LEU A 82 19.92 3.56 -23.93
N VAL A 83 18.84 2.99 -24.46
CA VAL A 83 18.42 3.13 -25.85
C VAL A 83 17.14 3.95 -25.88
N PRO A 84 17.19 5.26 -26.16
CA PRO A 84 15.99 6.06 -26.35
C PRO A 84 15.41 5.86 -27.76
N ASN A 85 14.13 6.15 -27.93
CA ASN A 85 13.57 6.42 -29.25
C ASN A 85 14.01 7.81 -29.76
N ASP A 86 13.57 8.18 -30.97
CA ASP A 86 13.95 9.44 -31.63
C ASP A 86 13.32 10.71 -31.00
N VAL A 87 12.79 10.60 -29.77
CA VAL A 87 12.15 11.71 -29.05
C VAL A 87 13.07 12.18 -27.91
N PRO A 88 13.47 13.46 -27.88
CA PRO A 88 14.34 14.00 -26.83
C PRO A 88 13.62 14.04 -25.47
N GLY A 89 14.38 14.07 -24.39
CA GLY A 89 13.81 14.21 -23.04
C GLY A 89 14.78 13.90 -21.91
N LEU A 90 15.92 13.27 -22.20
CA LEU A 90 16.96 13.05 -21.18
C LEU A 90 17.74 14.34 -20.90
N GLN A 91 17.90 14.66 -19.62
CA GLN A 91 18.79 15.72 -19.15
C GLN A 91 19.75 15.19 -18.09
N VAL A 92 20.99 15.64 -18.14
CA VAL A 92 22.03 15.35 -17.13
C VAL A 92 22.44 16.62 -16.43
N TRP A 93 22.70 16.53 -15.13
CA TRP A 93 23.20 17.64 -14.35
C TRP A 93 24.70 17.78 -14.52
N LYS A 94 25.16 18.95 -14.95
CA LYS A 94 26.58 19.24 -15.14
C LYS A 94 26.86 20.71 -14.83
N ASP A 95 27.89 20.97 -14.02
CA ASP A 95 28.37 22.32 -13.71
C ASP A 95 27.24 23.28 -13.25
N GLY A 96 26.36 22.78 -12.38
CA GLY A 96 25.24 23.55 -11.81
C GLY A 96 24.04 23.76 -12.74
N ASN A 97 24.00 23.09 -13.90
CA ASN A 97 22.95 23.26 -14.89
C ASN A 97 22.42 21.92 -15.42
N TRP A 98 21.13 21.89 -15.78
CA TRP A 98 20.55 20.79 -16.55
C TRP A 98 20.96 20.92 -18.02
N VAL A 99 21.70 19.93 -18.51
CA VAL A 99 22.16 19.85 -19.90
C VAL A 99 21.32 18.83 -20.64
N ALA A 100 20.64 19.27 -21.70
CA ALA A 100 19.91 18.36 -22.58
C ALA A 100 20.88 17.41 -23.28
N VAL A 101 20.55 16.12 -23.25
CA VAL A 101 21.32 15.12 -23.96
C VAL A 101 20.80 15.07 -25.39
N ASN A 102 21.64 15.48 -26.34
CA ASN A 102 21.29 15.44 -27.75
C ASN A 102 21.13 14.00 -28.22
N TYR A 103 19.98 13.70 -28.81
CA TYR A 103 19.77 12.43 -29.48
C TYR A 103 20.78 12.29 -30.63
N LEU A 104 21.50 11.17 -30.62
CA LEU A 104 22.40 10.77 -31.69
C LEU A 104 21.91 9.43 -32.22
N ARG A 105 21.47 9.43 -33.48
CA ARG A 105 21.00 8.21 -34.14
C ARG A 105 22.08 7.12 -34.08
N ASN A 106 21.69 5.91 -33.69
CA ASN A 106 22.56 4.76 -33.49
C ASN A 106 23.59 4.87 -32.35
N ALA A 107 23.42 5.82 -31.42
CA ALA A 107 24.24 5.88 -30.22
C ALA A 107 23.59 5.13 -29.05
N LEU A 108 24.43 4.53 -28.21
CA LEU A 108 24.05 4.07 -26.87
C LEU A 108 24.39 5.16 -25.87
N PHE A 109 23.45 5.48 -24.99
CA PHE A 109 23.70 6.39 -23.88
C PHE A 109 24.18 5.55 -22.69
N VAL A 110 25.32 5.93 -22.10
CA VAL A 110 25.93 5.19 -21.00
C VAL A 110 26.01 6.11 -19.79
N HIS A 111 25.25 5.79 -18.75
CA HIS A 111 25.39 6.43 -17.45
C HIS A 111 26.37 5.64 -16.59
N VAL A 112 27.28 6.38 -15.96
CA VAL A 112 28.06 5.85 -14.83
C VAL A 112 27.16 5.92 -13.61
N GLY A 113 26.92 4.77 -12.98
CA GLY A 113 26.11 4.68 -11.77
C GLY A 113 26.95 4.66 -10.50
N ASP A 114 26.27 4.59 -9.36
CA ASP A 114 26.86 4.78 -8.05
C ASP A 114 27.93 3.74 -7.72
N GLN A 115 27.82 2.49 -8.20
CA GLN A 115 28.81 1.47 -7.83
C GLN A 115 30.19 1.80 -8.40
N ILE A 116 30.26 2.41 -9.59
CA ILE A 116 31.52 2.87 -10.16
C ILE A 116 32.05 4.08 -9.38
N GLU A 117 31.19 4.99 -8.94
CA GLU A 117 31.61 6.08 -8.07
C GLU A 117 32.20 5.58 -6.74
N VAL A 118 31.52 4.64 -6.08
CA VAL A 118 31.97 4.02 -4.82
C VAL A 118 33.28 3.26 -5.02
N LEU A 119 33.34 2.33 -5.99
CA LEU A 119 34.52 1.51 -6.25
C LEU A 119 35.73 2.35 -6.66
N SER A 120 35.50 3.45 -7.40
CA SER A 120 36.56 4.37 -7.83
C SER A 120 36.99 5.39 -6.76
N ASN A 121 36.39 5.34 -5.56
CA ASN A 121 36.58 6.32 -4.50
C ASN A 121 36.31 7.77 -4.95
N GLY A 122 35.30 7.94 -5.81
CA GLY A 122 34.84 9.23 -6.32
C GLY A 122 35.70 9.81 -7.45
N LYS A 123 36.64 9.05 -8.02
CA LYS A 123 37.39 9.47 -9.23
C LYS A 123 36.49 9.56 -10.45
N TYR A 124 35.52 8.65 -10.56
CA TYR A 124 34.46 8.69 -11.56
C TYR A 124 33.16 9.05 -10.83
N LYS A 125 32.32 9.87 -11.46
CA LYS A 125 31.11 10.41 -10.84
C LYS A 125 29.86 9.79 -11.41
N SER A 126 28.97 9.39 -10.51
CA SER A 126 27.61 9.02 -10.80
C SER A 126 26.86 10.25 -11.29
N VAL A 127 26.12 10.09 -12.39
CA VAL A 127 25.51 11.23 -13.08
C VAL A 127 24.07 11.41 -12.59
N LEU A 128 23.82 12.55 -11.96
CA LEU A 128 22.46 12.99 -11.65
C LEU A 128 21.75 13.32 -12.97
N HIS A 129 20.62 12.67 -13.23
CA HIS A 129 19.89 12.80 -14.49
C HIS A 129 18.38 12.76 -14.26
N ARG A 130 17.61 13.22 -15.24
CA ARG A 130 16.15 13.23 -15.23
C ARG A 130 15.58 13.02 -16.63
N SER A 131 14.32 12.61 -16.70
CA SER A 131 13.59 12.51 -17.97
C SER A 131 12.45 13.52 -17.99
N LEU A 132 12.32 14.28 -19.07
CA LEU A 132 11.22 15.18 -19.34
C LEU A 132 10.09 14.45 -20.08
N VAL A 133 8.89 15.01 -20.07
CA VAL A 133 7.79 14.59 -20.96
C VAL A 133 7.67 15.55 -22.14
N ASN A 134 7.06 15.08 -23.22
CA ASN A 134 6.86 15.86 -24.44
C ASN A 134 5.38 16.15 -24.68
N LYS A 135 5.06 17.25 -25.35
CA LYS A 135 3.65 17.65 -25.56
C LYS A 135 2.88 16.73 -26.50
N GLU A 136 3.53 16.33 -27.59
CA GLU A 136 2.86 15.72 -28.75
C GLU A 136 3.41 14.33 -29.07
N SER A 137 4.53 13.93 -28.48
CA SER A 137 5.25 12.71 -28.83
C SER A 137 5.45 11.82 -27.63
N THR A 138 5.23 10.51 -27.81
CA THR A 138 5.56 9.51 -26.80
C THR A 138 7.07 9.31 -26.78
N GLN A 139 7.71 9.61 -25.66
CA GLN A 139 9.10 9.24 -25.45
C GLN A 139 9.16 7.80 -24.91
N MET A 140 10.09 7.01 -25.44
CA MET A 140 10.33 5.65 -24.97
C MET A 140 11.81 5.43 -24.75
N SER A 141 12.14 4.58 -23.79
CA SER A 141 13.52 4.17 -23.57
C SER A 141 13.61 2.75 -23.05
N TRP A 142 14.60 2.01 -23.53
CA TRP A 142 15.01 0.73 -22.97
C TRP A 142 16.27 0.98 -22.14
N ALA A 143 16.12 0.95 -20.82
CA ALA A 143 17.21 1.10 -19.87
C ALA A 143 17.65 -0.29 -19.42
N VAL A 144 18.94 -0.60 -19.58
CA VAL A 144 19.52 -1.84 -19.06
C VAL A 144 20.51 -1.52 -17.97
N PHE A 145 20.23 -2.02 -16.77
CA PHE A 145 21.00 -1.80 -15.56
C PHE A 145 21.96 -2.96 -15.36
N CYS A 146 23.26 -2.63 -15.25
CA CYS A 146 24.32 -3.58 -14.89
C CYS A 146 24.51 -3.52 -13.36
N ALA A 147 23.79 -4.37 -12.63
CA ALA A 147 23.80 -4.39 -11.17
C ALA A 147 24.70 -5.51 -10.63
N PRO A 148 25.42 -5.28 -9.51
CA PRO A 148 26.00 -6.38 -8.76
C PRO A 148 24.93 -7.30 -8.16
N PRO A 149 25.24 -8.58 -7.90
CA PRO A 149 24.36 -9.42 -7.09
C PRO A 149 24.25 -8.85 -5.67
N HIS A 150 23.16 -9.16 -4.97
CA HIS A 150 22.80 -8.58 -3.68
C HIS A 150 23.90 -8.70 -2.60
N GLU A 151 24.62 -9.81 -2.59
CA GLU A 151 25.71 -10.15 -1.67
C GLU A 151 27.06 -9.53 -2.05
N ALA A 152 27.17 -8.89 -3.22
CA ALA A 152 28.41 -8.27 -3.65
C ALA A 152 28.86 -7.20 -2.65
N ILE A 153 30.12 -7.29 -2.20
CA ILE A 153 30.71 -6.34 -1.26
C ILE A 153 31.22 -5.12 -2.04
N ILE A 154 30.53 -4.00 -1.89
CA ILE A 154 30.82 -2.74 -2.53
C ILE A 154 31.47 -1.77 -1.54
N GLY A 155 32.65 -1.28 -1.90
CA GLY A 155 33.39 -0.25 -1.17
C GLY A 155 34.58 0.21 -2.02
N PRO A 156 35.28 1.29 -1.63
CA PRO A 156 36.43 1.80 -2.37
C PRO A 156 37.45 0.70 -2.65
N LEU A 157 37.92 0.61 -3.89
CA LEU A 157 39.00 -0.31 -4.24
C LEU A 157 40.28 0.13 -3.51
N PRO A 158 41.00 -0.77 -2.82
CA PRO A 158 42.22 -0.41 -2.09
C PRO A 158 43.28 0.25 -2.98
N GLN A 159 43.32 -0.07 -4.27
CA GLN A 159 44.24 0.53 -5.24
C GLN A 159 43.91 1.99 -5.58
N LEU A 160 42.73 2.48 -5.18
CA LEU A 160 42.21 3.81 -5.50
C LEU A 160 41.97 4.67 -4.25
N ALA A 161 42.28 4.14 -3.07
CA ALA A 161 42.29 4.85 -1.80
C ALA A 161 43.69 4.75 -1.16
N ASP A 162 44.29 5.90 -0.90
CA ASP A 162 45.62 6.03 -0.29
C ASP A 162 45.64 7.23 0.67
N ASP A 163 46.77 7.51 1.31
CA ASP A 163 46.90 8.60 2.28
C ASP A 163 46.60 9.99 1.66
N GLY A 164 46.75 10.15 0.34
CA GLY A 164 46.41 11.37 -0.40
C GLY A 164 44.96 11.45 -0.88
N ASN A 165 44.26 10.31 -0.93
CA ASN A 165 42.83 10.21 -1.28
C ASN A 165 42.17 9.11 -0.40
N PRO A 166 41.87 9.40 0.87
CA PRO A 166 41.33 8.41 1.79
C PRO A 166 39.97 7.88 1.32
N ALA A 167 39.58 6.70 1.82
CA ALA A 167 38.29 6.09 1.49
C ALA A 167 37.12 7.01 1.87
N LYS A 168 36.35 7.45 0.87
CA LYS A 168 35.19 8.36 1.03
C LYS A 168 33.87 7.63 1.26
N TYR A 169 33.84 6.33 0.98
CA TYR A 169 32.65 5.50 1.05
C TYR A 169 32.90 4.31 1.99
N SER A 170 31.89 3.95 2.78
CA SER A 170 31.93 2.76 3.64
C SER A 170 31.69 1.48 2.82
N THR A 171 32.45 0.42 3.10
CA THR A 171 32.21 -0.92 2.55
C THR A 171 30.92 -1.54 3.10
N LYS A 172 30.07 -2.09 2.23
CA LYS A 172 28.78 -2.71 2.57
C LYS A 172 28.35 -3.68 1.47
N THR A 173 27.32 -4.50 1.69
CA THR A 173 26.75 -5.31 0.59
C THR A 173 25.96 -4.44 -0.38
N PHE A 174 25.79 -4.88 -1.62
CA PHE A 174 24.95 -4.16 -2.58
C PHE A 174 23.48 -4.09 -2.12
N ALA A 175 22.99 -5.14 -1.45
CA ALA A 175 21.68 -5.14 -0.81
C ALA A 175 21.55 -4.03 0.27
N GLU A 176 22.57 -3.88 1.13
CA GLU A 176 22.60 -2.79 2.13
C GLU A 176 22.71 -1.42 1.47
N PHE A 177 23.48 -1.30 0.38
CA PHE A 177 23.57 -0.06 -0.39
C PHE A 177 22.20 0.32 -0.96
N ARG A 178 21.54 -0.62 -1.63
CA ARG A 178 20.21 -0.48 -2.23
C ARG A 178 19.19 -0.08 -1.17
N HIS A 179 19.15 -0.82 -0.05
CA HIS A 179 18.28 -0.52 1.08
C HIS A 179 18.51 0.90 1.63
N ARG A 180 19.77 1.32 1.83
CA ARG A 180 20.09 2.67 2.34
C ARG A 180 19.80 3.79 1.35
N LYS A 181 19.95 3.54 0.05
CA LYS A 181 19.64 4.54 -0.98
C LYS A 181 18.13 4.75 -1.11
N PHE A 182 17.34 3.69 -0.97
CA PHE A 182 15.87 3.80 -0.94
C PHE A 182 15.33 4.33 0.40
N ASN A 183 16.01 4.06 1.51
CA ASN A 183 15.52 4.40 2.87
C ASN A 183 16.29 5.55 3.56
N GLY A 184 17.19 6.25 2.85
CA GLY A 184 17.85 7.49 3.27
C GLY A 184 18.69 7.43 4.56
N ILE A 185 19.92 6.91 4.49
CA ILE A 185 20.97 7.25 5.49
C ILE A 185 21.93 8.28 4.87
N PRO A 186 22.10 9.48 5.46
CA PRO A 186 22.83 10.59 4.84
C PRO A 186 24.34 10.39 4.97
N HIS A 187 24.98 9.85 3.93
CA HIS A 187 26.43 10.00 3.76
C HIS A 187 26.72 10.46 2.33
N LEU A 188 27.32 11.66 2.25
CA LEU A 188 27.69 12.44 1.08
C LEU A 188 26.57 13.34 0.53
N HIS A 189 26.49 14.55 1.08
CA HIS A 189 26.47 15.78 0.27
C HIS A 189 26.70 17.00 1.18
N ASN A 190 27.95 17.45 1.25
CA ASN A 190 28.22 18.88 1.40
C ASN A 190 27.93 19.51 0.04
N LEU A 191 26.77 20.12 -0.12
CA LEU A 191 26.49 21.26 -0.99
C LEU A 191 25.03 21.67 -0.75
N HIS A 192 24.85 22.94 -0.43
CA HIS A 192 23.60 23.58 -0.04
C HIS A 192 22.45 23.34 -1.03
N THR A 193 21.49 22.50 -0.64
CA THR A 193 20.05 22.82 -0.62
C THR A 193 19.38 21.75 0.24
N VAL A 194 18.77 22.15 1.34
CA VAL A 194 17.98 21.27 2.19
C VAL A 194 16.77 20.82 1.38
N VAL A 195 16.84 19.62 0.82
CA VAL A 195 15.64 18.83 0.53
C VAL A 195 15.69 17.70 1.54
N THR A 196 15.04 17.93 2.67
CA THR A 196 14.69 16.87 3.60
C THR A 196 14.01 15.74 2.82
N PRO A 197 14.37 14.46 3.06
CA PRO A 197 13.54 13.36 2.59
C PRO A 197 12.10 13.66 3.04
N MET A 198 11.11 13.46 2.19
CA MET A 198 9.73 13.45 2.67
C MET A 198 9.62 12.31 3.70
N GLU A 199 9.80 12.63 4.96
CA GLU A 199 9.33 11.79 6.06
C GLU A 199 7.86 11.49 5.75
N VAL A 200 7.48 10.22 5.82
CA VAL A 200 6.07 9.84 5.80
C VAL A 200 5.45 10.45 7.06
N GLU A 201 4.90 11.63 6.90
CA GLU A 201 4.42 12.45 8.00
C GLU A 201 3.18 11.79 8.60
N ARG A 202 3.34 11.15 9.76
CA ARG A 202 2.27 10.44 10.47
C ARG A 202 1.28 11.44 11.07
N VAL A 203 -0.01 11.12 10.99
CA VAL A 203 -1.07 12.03 11.45
C VAL A 203 -1.02 12.25 12.96
N GLN A 204 -0.64 11.23 13.74
CA GLN A 204 -0.44 11.37 15.18
C GLN A 204 0.69 12.35 15.52
N ALA A 205 1.80 12.29 14.78
CA ALA A 205 2.93 13.17 14.99
C ALA A 205 2.56 14.62 14.64
N LEU A 206 1.80 14.81 13.55
CA LEU A 206 1.23 16.11 13.16
C LEU A 206 0.33 16.70 14.24
N ALA A 207 -0.59 15.90 14.78
CA ALA A 207 -1.53 16.35 15.80
C ALA A 207 -0.83 16.81 17.09
N HIS A 208 0.29 16.17 17.47
CA HIS A 208 1.10 16.59 18.62
C HIS A 208 1.97 17.84 18.36
N GLY A 209 2.16 18.23 17.10
CA GLY A 209 3.05 19.34 16.70
C GLY A 209 2.49 20.75 16.90
N ASN A 210 1.47 20.97 17.73
CA ASN A 210 0.74 22.25 17.89
C ASN A 210 0.17 22.80 16.57
N LEU A 211 -0.42 21.91 15.76
CA LEU A 211 -1.04 22.30 14.51
C LEU A 211 -2.33 23.12 14.77
N HIS A 212 -2.37 24.37 14.29
CA HIS A 212 -3.55 25.23 14.41
C HIS A 212 -4.49 25.16 13.19
N GLU A 213 -3.93 24.92 12.01
CA GLU A 213 -4.67 24.82 10.74
C GLU A 213 -4.29 23.53 10.01
N LEU A 214 -5.26 22.91 9.35
CA LEU A 214 -5.04 21.70 8.58
C LEU A 214 -4.22 21.96 7.31
N PRO A 215 -3.17 21.18 7.04
CA PRO A 215 -2.53 21.19 5.73
C PRO A 215 -3.54 20.90 4.61
N GLU A 216 -3.37 21.56 3.46
CA GLU A 216 -4.32 21.50 2.34
C GLU A 216 -4.62 20.07 1.85
N LYS A 217 -3.65 19.16 1.98
CA LYS A 217 -3.80 17.74 1.62
C LYS A 217 -4.91 17.03 2.41
N PHE A 218 -5.27 17.48 3.60
CA PHE A 218 -6.34 16.91 4.43
C PHE A 218 -7.70 17.58 4.24
N ILE A 219 -7.74 18.78 3.66
CA ILE A 219 -8.97 19.55 3.47
C ILE A 219 -9.79 18.95 2.33
N ARG A 220 -10.99 18.44 2.64
CA ARG A 220 -11.90 17.85 1.66
C ARG A 220 -12.52 18.90 0.72
N PRO A 221 -12.91 18.52 -0.51
CA PRO A 221 -13.77 19.32 -1.37
C PRO A 221 -15.08 19.70 -0.66
N ALA A 222 -15.64 20.88 -0.96
CA ALA A 222 -16.79 21.42 -0.22
C ALA A 222 -17.96 20.44 -0.09
N HIS A 223 -18.27 19.66 -1.13
CA HIS A 223 -19.38 18.70 -1.15
C HIS A 223 -19.12 17.42 -0.34
N GLU A 224 -17.91 17.20 0.17
CA GLU A 224 -17.56 16.06 1.02
C GLU A 224 -17.26 16.46 2.47
N ARG A 225 -17.11 17.77 2.73
CA ARG A 225 -16.79 18.27 4.08
C ARG A 225 -17.91 17.94 5.06
N PRO A 226 -17.58 17.47 6.29
CA PRO A 226 -18.57 17.20 7.33
C PRO A 226 -19.52 18.38 7.61
N GLU A 227 -19.05 19.63 7.54
CA GLU A 227 -19.89 20.83 7.74
C GLU A 227 -21.06 20.92 6.75
N ASN A 228 -20.86 20.48 5.51
CA ASN A 228 -21.80 20.60 4.40
C ASN A 228 -22.59 19.31 4.15
N THR A 229 -22.25 18.23 4.84
CA THR A 229 -22.82 16.89 4.66
C THR A 229 -23.21 16.29 6.01
N ARG A 230 -23.90 17.08 6.85
CA ARG A 230 -24.26 16.67 8.20
C ARG A 230 -25.14 15.42 8.18
N ALA A 231 -24.96 14.57 9.19
CA ALA A 231 -25.84 13.44 9.37
C ALA A 231 -27.23 13.89 9.82
N ILE A 232 -28.25 13.14 9.41
CA ILE A 232 -29.60 13.36 9.89
C ILE A 232 -29.75 12.82 11.31
N GLU A 233 -30.56 13.52 12.11
CA GLU A 233 -30.87 13.15 13.49
C GLU A 233 -32.12 12.27 13.56
N GLY A 234 -32.29 11.55 14.67
CA GLY A 234 -33.51 10.77 14.94
C GLY A 234 -33.63 9.44 14.19
N VAL A 235 -32.62 9.05 13.41
CA VAL A 235 -32.56 7.75 12.74
C VAL A 235 -31.61 6.82 13.51
N THR A 236 -32.12 5.65 13.91
CA THR A 236 -31.35 4.63 14.62
C THR A 236 -30.99 3.48 13.69
N VAL A 237 -29.73 3.04 13.74
CA VAL A 237 -29.30 1.82 13.07
C VAL A 237 -29.95 0.57 13.71
N PRO A 238 -30.13 -0.53 12.97
CA PRO A 238 -30.66 -1.77 13.53
C PRO A 238 -29.76 -2.32 14.65
N LEU A 239 -30.39 -2.88 15.68
CA LEU A 239 -29.74 -3.53 16.82
C LEU A 239 -30.23 -4.97 16.91
N VAL A 240 -29.32 -5.93 16.75
CA VAL A 240 -29.62 -7.37 16.73
C VAL A 240 -28.97 -8.04 17.93
N SER A 241 -29.77 -8.65 18.80
CA SER A 241 -29.24 -9.47 19.91
C SER A 241 -29.07 -10.91 19.45
N LEU A 242 -27.85 -11.48 19.54
CA LEU A 242 -27.61 -12.91 19.21
C LEU A 242 -28.25 -13.88 20.21
N SER A 243 -28.92 -13.39 21.26
CA SER A 243 -29.67 -14.22 22.20
C SER A 243 -31.09 -14.56 21.74
N LEU A 244 -31.57 -13.92 20.66
CA LEU A 244 -32.90 -14.18 20.09
C LEU A 244 -33.02 -15.63 19.56
N PRO A 245 -34.26 -16.16 19.46
CA PRO A 245 -34.52 -17.42 18.78
C PRO A 245 -33.97 -17.44 17.35
N HIS A 246 -33.59 -18.63 16.86
CA HIS A 246 -32.91 -18.76 15.57
C HIS A 246 -33.69 -18.17 14.40
N ASP A 247 -35.00 -18.44 14.30
CA ASP A 247 -35.81 -17.96 13.18
C ASP A 247 -35.95 -16.43 13.21
N ASP A 248 -36.16 -15.85 14.40
CA ASP A 248 -36.20 -14.39 14.58
C ASP A 248 -34.85 -13.74 14.21
N LEU A 249 -33.72 -14.40 14.52
CA LEU A 249 -32.39 -13.95 14.14
C LEU A 249 -32.18 -13.93 12.62
N VAL A 250 -32.66 -14.95 11.92
CA VAL A 250 -32.57 -15.03 10.46
C VAL A 250 -33.31 -13.85 9.85
N ASP A 251 -34.52 -13.55 10.32
CA ASP A 251 -35.34 -12.45 9.82
C ASP A 251 -34.72 -11.08 10.12
N GLU A 252 -34.28 -10.82 11.36
CA GLU A 252 -33.67 -9.55 11.76
C GLU A 252 -32.35 -9.28 11.02
N VAL A 253 -31.48 -10.29 10.88
CA VAL A 253 -30.23 -10.15 10.13
C VAL A 253 -30.52 -9.96 8.65
N SER A 254 -31.45 -10.72 8.06
CA SER A 254 -31.82 -10.57 6.64
C SER A 254 -32.36 -9.17 6.34
N LYS A 255 -33.21 -8.63 7.23
CA LYS A 255 -33.73 -7.27 7.12
C LYS A 255 -32.63 -6.22 7.27
N ALA A 256 -31.76 -6.35 8.28
CA ALA A 256 -30.63 -5.45 8.46
C ALA A 256 -29.68 -5.46 7.24
N CYS A 257 -29.36 -6.63 6.70
CA CYS A 257 -28.50 -6.77 5.53
C CYS A 257 -29.12 -6.18 4.25
N SER A 258 -30.44 -6.33 4.06
CA SER A 258 -31.14 -5.88 2.83
C SER A 258 -31.56 -4.41 2.86
N GLU A 259 -31.97 -3.88 4.01
CA GLU A 259 -32.46 -2.51 4.13
C GLU A 259 -31.35 -1.52 4.50
N TRP A 260 -30.35 -1.98 5.27
CA TRP A 260 -29.32 -1.11 5.85
C TRP A 260 -27.91 -1.45 5.38
N GLY A 261 -27.58 -2.74 5.19
CA GLY A 261 -26.18 -3.16 4.97
C GLY A 261 -25.28 -2.94 6.18
N PHE A 262 -25.85 -2.57 7.33
CA PHE A 262 -25.15 -2.27 8.57
C PHE A 262 -26.07 -2.52 9.77
N PHE A 263 -25.51 -3.05 10.86
CA PHE A 263 -26.23 -3.22 12.12
C PHE A 263 -25.27 -3.36 13.31
N LEU A 264 -25.81 -3.10 14.50
CA LEU A 264 -25.15 -3.37 15.77
C LEU A 264 -25.54 -4.75 16.28
N VAL A 265 -24.60 -5.44 16.92
CA VAL A 265 -24.82 -6.77 17.50
C VAL A 265 -24.53 -6.73 19.00
N THR A 266 -25.47 -7.27 19.80
CA THR A 266 -25.29 -7.50 21.24
C THR A 266 -25.42 -8.99 21.57
N ASP A 267 -25.11 -9.36 22.82
CA ASP A 267 -25.24 -10.73 23.32
C ASP A 267 -24.44 -11.74 22.49
N HIS A 268 -23.34 -11.27 21.90
CA HIS A 268 -22.49 -12.01 20.98
C HIS A 268 -21.51 -12.99 21.65
N GLY A 269 -21.53 -13.09 22.98
CA GLY A 269 -20.69 -14.04 23.74
C GLY A 269 -19.24 -13.61 23.99
N ILE A 270 -18.67 -12.70 23.18
CA ILE A 270 -17.34 -12.11 23.47
C ILE A 270 -17.38 -11.32 24.79
N SER A 271 -16.52 -11.70 25.74
CA SER A 271 -16.42 -11.05 27.04
C SER A 271 -16.02 -9.57 26.93
N SER A 272 -16.71 -8.70 27.67
CA SER A 272 -16.36 -7.27 27.77
C SER A 272 -14.95 -7.06 28.34
N ALA A 273 -14.47 -7.96 29.19
CA ALA A 273 -13.09 -7.91 29.70
C ALA A 273 -12.06 -8.24 28.62
N LEU A 274 -12.37 -9.14 27.67
CA LEU A 274 -11.51 -9.42 26.52
C LEU A 274 -11.49 -8.24 25.55
N ILE A 275 -12.65 -7.66 25.25
CA ILE A 275 -12.74 -6.44 24.42
C ILE A 275 -11.91 -5.31 25.04
N ARG A 276 -12.03 -5.07 26.34
CA ARG A 276 -11.25 -4.04 27.04
C ARG A 276 -9.75 -4.29 26.94
N ARG A 277 -9.29 -5.53 27.17
CA ARG A 277 -7.86 -5.89 27.01
C ARG A 277 -7.36 -5.66 25.58
N LEU A 278 -8.18 -5.97 24.56
CA LEU A 278 -7.85 -5.71 23.16
C LEU A 278 -7.68 -4.22 22.89
N GLN A 279 -8.60 -3.41 23.41
CA GLN A 279 -8.56 -1.96 23.29
C GLN A 279 -7.35 -1.36 24.00
N GLU A 280 -7.06 -1.81 25.23
CA GLU A 280 -5.87 -1.42 25.99
C GLU A 280 -4.59 -1.76 25.24
N ALA A 281 -4.47 -2.99 24.71
CA ALA A 281 -3.28 -3.43 23.98
C ALA A 281 -3.04 -2.61 22.70
N GLY A 282 -4.10 -2.33 21.93
CA GLY A 282 -4.00 -1.47 20.75
C GLY A 282 -3.67 -0.02 21.11
N LYS A 283 -4.26 0.52 22.18
CA LYS A 283 -3.96 1.88 22.65
C LYS A 283 -2.49 1.99 23.08
N GLU A 284 -2.00 1.05 23.87
CA GLU A 284 -0.60 1.02 24.32
C GLU A 284 0.38 1.00 23.14
N PHE A 285 0.07 0.27 22.07
CA PHE A 285 0.88 0.32 20.84
C PHE A 285 0.93 1.73 20.23
N PHE A 286 -0.21 2.42 20.11
CA PHE A 286 -0.25 3.78 19.56
C PHE A 286 0.35 4.85 20.49
N ASP A 287 0.41 4.58 21.79
CA ASP A 287 1.08 5.41 22.79
C ASP A 287 2.62 5.25 22.78
N LEU A 288 3.16 4.24 22.09
CA LEU A 288 4.61 4.07 21.95
C LEU A 288 5.26 5.29 21.26
N PRO A 289 6.54 5.59 21.56
CA PRO A 289 7.31 6.57 20.83
C PRO A 289 7.28 6.31 19.32
N GLN A 290 7.27 7.38 18.51
CA GLN A 290 7.16 7.26 17.06
C GLN A 290 8.20 6.28 16.47
N GLY A 291 9.45 6.38 16.90
CA GLY A 291 10.53 5.51 16.45
C GLY A 291 10.31 4.02 16.73
N GLU A 292 9.58 3.65 17.79
CA GLU A 292 9.22 2.25 18.09
C GLU A 292 8.12 1.75 17.14
N LYS A 293 7.12 2.59 16.84
CA LYS A 293 6.04 2.25 15.88
C LYS A 293 6.55 2.08 14.46
N GLU A 294 7.50 2.93 14.03
CA GLU A 294 8.12 2.85 12.70
C GLU A 294 8.87 1.53 12.45
N ARG A 295 9.29 0.80 13.50
CA ARG A 295 9.88 -0.54 13.34
C ARG A 295 8.91 -1.54 12.71
N PHE A 296 7.62 -1.28 12.83
CA PHE A 296 6.56 -2.08 12.27
C PHE A 296 5.96 -1.44 11.02
N ALA A 297 6.56 -0.39 10.45
CA ALA A 297 6.01 0.30 9.28
C ALA A 297 5.77 -0.67 8.11
N ASN A 298 4.60 -0.54 7.49
CA ASN A 298 4.31 -1.19 6.22
C ASN A 298 4.99 -0.42 5.06
N ASP A 299 5.12 -1.10 3.93
CA ASP A 299 5.60 -0.51 2.69
C ASP A 299 4.90 -1.19 1.50
N PRO A 300 3.72 -0.68 1.09
CA PRO A 300 3.00 -1.21 -0.05
C PRO A 300 3.79 -1.18 -1.37
N SER A 301 4.83 -0.34 -1.49
CA SER A 301 5.65 -0.25 -2.71
C SER A 301 6.56 -1.45 -2.90
N THR A 302 6.95 -2.12 -1.81
CA THR A 302 7.74 -3.36 -1.81
C THR A 302 6.87 -4.60 -1.62
N GLY A 303 5.53 -4.45 -1.62
CA GLY A 303 4.58 -5.53 -1.39
C GLY A 303 4.40 -5.88 0.09
N LYS A 304 4.96 -5.11 1.02
CA LYS A 304 4.76 -5.27 2.47
C LYS A 304 3.50 -4.52 2.90
N PHE A 305 2.35 -5.17 2.83
CA PHE A 305 1.05 -4.53 3.15
C PHE A 305 0.73 -4.50 4.66
N GLU A 306 1.22 -5.47 5.43
CA GLU A 306 1.05 -5.53 6.88
C GLU A 306 2.00 -4.59 7.63
N GLY A 307 1.52 -4.01 8.73
CA GLY A 307 2.27 -3.12 9.61
C GLY A 307 1.58 -1.78 9.87
N TYR A 308 2.36 -0.86 10.42
CA TYR A 308 2.00 0.50 10.77
C TYR A 308 2.00 1.43 9.55
N GLY A 309 0.91 2.17 9.34
CA GLY A 309 0.65 2.96 8.13
C GLY A 309 -0.11 4.27 8.42
N THR A 310 -0.14 5.17 7.45
CA THR A 310 -0.89 6.45 7.51
C THR A 310 -1.62 6.78 6.20
N LYS A 311 -1.42 5.96 5.15
CA LYS A 311 -1.86 6.27 3.78
C LYS A 311 -2.26 5.00 3.03
N MET A 312 -3.47 5.01 2.45
CA MET A 312 -3.94 3.96 1.54
C MET A 312 -4.06 4.42 0.07
N THR A 313 -3.75 5.68 -0.26
CA THR A 313 -3.97 6.24 -1.61
C THR A 313 -2.71 6.24 -2.48
N LYS A 314 -2.82 5.79 -3.74
CA LYS A 314 -1.71 5.82 -4.73
C LYS A 314 -1.54 7.16 -5.45
N ASN A 315 -2.52 8.06 -5.34
CA ASN A 315 -2.54 9.31 -6.11
C ASN A 315 -2.01 10.49 -5.28
N ALA A 316 -1.04 11.22 -5.81
CA ALA A 316 -0.51 12.45 -5.19
C ALA A 316 -1.54 13.59 -5.13
N GLU A 317 -2.58 13.55 -5.98
CA GLU A 317 -3.70 14.50 -6.00
C GLU A 317 -4.87 14.12 -5.07
N ALA A 318 -4.90 12.88 -4.55
CA ALA A 318 -5.97 12.45 -3.66
C ALA A 318 -5.79 13.08 -2.27
N LYS A 319 -6.87 13.67 -1.75
CA LYS A 319 -6.91 14.14 -0.37
C LYS A 319 -6.58 12.99 0.58
N VAL A 320 -5.75 13.27 1.58
CA VAL A 320 -5.28 12.31 2.57
C VAL A 320 -6.25 12.28 3.74
N GLU A 321 -6.44 11.09 4.30
CA GLU A 321 -7.27 10.83 5.47
C GLU A 321 -6.54 11.23 6.77
N TRP A 322 -7.30 11.64 7.79
CA TRP A 322 -6.75 12.01 9.11
C TRP A 322 -6.69 10.79 10.04
N ILE A 323 -5.81 9.85 9.72
CA ILE A 323 -5.71 8.54 10.35
C ILE A 323 -4.27 7.99 10.32
N ASP A 324 -3.85 7.35 11.41
CA ASP A 324 -2.82 6.31 11.36
C ASP A 324 -3.45 4.94 11.67
N TYR A 325 -2.86 3.87 11.17
CA TYR A 325 -3.40 2.52 11.36
C TYR A 325 -2.31 1.48 11.55
N PHE A 326 -2.72 0.34 12.11
CA PHE A 326 -1.93 -0.88 12.16
C PHE A 326 -2.74 -2.03 11.53
N PHE A 327 -2.22 -2.65 10.48
CA PHE A 327 -2.91 -3.68 9.70
C PHE A 327 -2.16 -5.00 9.72
N HIS A 328 -2.83 -6.12 10.00
CA HIS A 328 -2.23 -7.45 9.92
C HIS A 328 -3.28 -8.56 9.83
N VAL A 329 -2.86 -9.73 9.34
CA VAL A 329 -3.69 -10.94 9.32
C VAL A 329 -3.71 -11.59 10.71
N ILE A 330 -4.89 -12.07 11.13
CA ILE A 330 -5.10 -12.81 12.40
C ILE A 330 -5.61 -14.24 12.19
N SER A 331 -6.12 -14.56 11.00
CA SER A 331 -6.57 -15.90 10.62
C SER A 331 -6.53 -16.08 9.10
N PRO A 332 -6.33 -17.30 8.56
CA PRO A 332 -5.94 -18.52 9.26
C PRO A 332 -4.50 -18.43 9.80
N VAL A 333 -4.17 -19.22 10.83
CA VAL A 333 -2.85 -19.21 11.49
C VAL A 333 -1.70 -19.42 10.49
N SER A 334 -1.93 -20.20 9.43
CA SER A 334 -0.96 -20.44 8.35
C SER A 334 -0.54 -19.19 7.58
N LYS A 335 -1.36 -18.13 7.60
CA LYS A 335 -1.11 -16.85 6.93
C LYS A 335 -0.69 -15.73 7.89
N VAL A 336 -0.64 -15.99 9.20
CA VAL A 336 -0.27 -14.99 10.20
C VAL A 336 1.25 -14.78 10.22
N ASN A 337 1.67 -13.54 9.99
CA ASN A 337 3.07 -13.14 10.17
C ASN A 337 3.30 -12.58 11.59
N TYR A 338 3.75 -13.44 12.52
CA TYR A 338 4.03 -12.99 13.88
C TYR A 338 5.24 -12.06 14.02
N GLU A 339 6.11 -11.95 13.01
CA GLU A 339 7.28 -11.08 13.08
C GLU A 339 6.89 -9.60 13.04
N ILE A 340 5.77 -9.28 12.38
CA ILE A 340 5.26 -7.90 12.25
C ILE A 340 4.29 -7.53 13.36
N TRP A 341 3.86 -8.47 14.22
CA TRP A 341 2.97 -8.15 15.34
C TRP A 341 3.71 -7.32 16.41
N PRO A 342 3.05 -6.32 17.03
CA PRO A 342 3.61 -5.55 18.12
C PRO A 342 4.14 -6.43 19.25
N LYS A 343 5.40 -6.19 19.63
CA LYS A 343 6.04 -6.83 20.79
C LYS A 343 5.76 -6.10 22.10
N HIS A 344 5.29 -4.86 21.98
CA HIS A 344 4.86 -4.02 23.09
C HIS A 344 3.44 -3.51 22.78
N PRO A 345 2.48 -3.74 23.69
CA PRO A 345 2.65 -4.49 24.94
C PRO A 345 2.86 -5.99 24.72
N PRO A 346 3.53 -6.71 25.65
CA PRO A 346 3.74 -8.15 25.54
C PRO A 346 2.44 -8.96 25.42
N SER A 347 1.33 -8.41 25.93
CA SER A 347 -0.01 -8.99 25.87
C SER A 347 -0.67 -8.90 24.50
N TYR A 348 -0.14 -8.11 23.55
CA TYR A 348 -0.80 -7.87 22.25
C TYR A 348 -1.14 -9.17 21.54
N ARG A 349 -0.16 -10.08 21.44
CA ARG A 349 -0.35 -11.36 20.76
C ARG A 349 -1.43 -12.21 21.41
N GLU A 350 -1.26 -12.48 22.70
CA GLU A 350 -2.18 -13.34 23.47
C GLU A 350 -3.62 -12.86 23.37
N VAL A 351 -3.84 -11.57 23.61
CA VAL A 351 -5.17 -10.97 23.58
C VAL A 351 -5.78 -10.97 22.17
N THR A 352 -4.97 -10.73 21.14
CA THR A 352 -5.46 -10.74 19.75
C THR A 352 -5.81 -12.14 19.28
N GLU A 353 -5.02 -13.16 19.66
CA GLU A 353 -5.32 -14.57 19.39
C GLU A 353 -6.60 -15.01 20.14
N GLU A 354 -6.73 -14.67 21.42
CA GLU A 354 -7.94 -14.96 22.22
C GLU A 354 -9.18 -14.28 21.64
N TYR A 355 -9.08 -13.02 21.23
CA TYR A 355 -10.15 -12.29 20.57
C TYR A 355 -10.54 -12.92 19.23
N ASN A 356 -9.57 -13.33 18.41
CA ASN A 356 -9.82 -13.98 17.13
C ASN A 356 -10.65 -15.28 17.29
N VAL A 357 -10.34 -16.09 18.31
CA VAL A 357 -11.09 -17.33 18.59
C VAL A 357 -12.58 -17.04 18.87
N GLU A 358 -12.88 -16.03 19.69
CA GLU A 358 -14.27 -15.67 19.98
C GLU A 358 -14.95 -14.97 18.80
N LEU A 359 -14.22 -14.13 18.06
CA LEU A 359 -14.74 -13.44 16.89
C LEU A 359 -15.10 -14.41 15.75
N LEU A 360 -14.32 -15.48 15.54
CA LEU A 360 -14.63 -16.49 14.53
C LEU A 360 -15.98 -17.16 14.80
N LYS A 361 -16.34 -17.42 16.06
CA LYS A 361 -17.67 -17.96 16.42
C LYS A 361 -18.80 -17.02 16.01
N VAL A 362 -18.62 -15.72 16.26
CA VAL A 362 -19.59 -14.69 15.85
C VAL A 362 -19.66 -14.61 14.32
N THR A 363 -18.52 -14.62 13.65
CA THR A 363 -18.42 -14.55 12.18
C THR A 363 -19.12 -15.73 11.53
N ASP A 364 -18.84 -16.96 11.98
CA ASP A 364 -19.49 -18.18 11.47
C ASP A 364 -21.00 -18.14 11.69
N LYS A 365 -21.45 -17.67 12.86
CA LYS A 365 -22.88 -17.52 13.16
C LYS A 365 -23.55 -16.50 12.23
N LEU A 366 -22.92 -15.35 12.00
CA LEU A 366 -23.46 -14.32 11.10
C LEU A 366 -23.50 -14.80 9.65
N LEU A 367 -22.45 -15.46 9.15
CA LEU A 367 -22.43 -16.03 7.80
C LEU A 367 -23.50 -17.11 7.63
N GLN A 368 -23.77 -17.91 8.68
CA GLN A 368 -24.88 -18.86 8.68
C GLN A 368 -26.23 -18.16 8.51
N LEU A 369 -26.52 -17.16 9.36
CA LEU A 369 -27.78 -16.41 9.33
C LEU A 369 -27.98 -15.66 8.00
N ILE A 370 -26.91 -15.11 7.42
CA ILE A 370 -26.92 -14.48 6.10
C ILE A 370 -27.27 -15.49 5.01
N SER A 371 -26.72 -16.70 5.09
CA SER A 371 -27.03 -17.76 4.12
C SER A 371 -28.50 -18.20 4.22
N GLU A 372 -28.97 -18.44 5.44
CA GLU A 372 -30.37 -18.82 5.73
C GLU A 372 -31.35 -17.71 5.33
N GLY A 373 -31.02 -16.45 5.58
CA GLY A 373 -31.83 -15.28 5.21
C GLY A 373 -31.95 -15.07 3.69
N LEU A 374 -31.05 -15.66 2.90
CA LEU A 374 -31.16 -15.73 1.43
C LEU A 374 -31.99 -16.93 0.96
N GLY A 375 -32.49 -17.76 1.87
CA GLY A 375 -33.20 -19.01 1.59
C GLY A 375 -32.26 -20.16 1.19
N LEU A 376 -30.99 -20.11 1.61
CA LEU A 376 -29.97 -21.11 1.31
C LEU A 376 -29.66 -21.96 2.53
N GLU A 377 -29.00 -23.11 2.33
CA GLU A 377 -28.42 -23.86 3.44
C GLU A 377 -27.35 -23.01 4.16
N GLY A 378 -27.30 -23.08 5.49
CA GLY A 378 -26.46 -22.22 6.33
C GLY A 378 -24.97 -22.16 5.96
N LYS A 379 -24.41 -23.19 5.30
CA LYS A 379 -22.98 -23.24 4.95
C LYS A 379 -22.64 -22.67 3.57
N VAL A 380 -23.62 -22.36 2.73
CA VAL A 380 -23.40 -22.01 1.31
C VAL A 380 -22.53 -20.76 1.19
N VAL A 381 -22.92 -19.66 1.86
CA VAL A 381 -22.17 -18.40 1.80
C VAL A 381 -20.72 -18.59 2.26
N ARG A 382 -20.49 -19.21 3.42
CA ARG A 382 -19.13 -19.48 3.93
C ARG A 382 -18.29 -20.31 2.97
N SER A 383 -18.88 -21.32 2.35
CA SER A 383 -18.19 -22.19 1.38
C SER A 383 -17.74 -21.40 0.15
N CYS A 384 -18.60 -20.51 -0.36
CA CYS A 384 -18.27 -19.65 -1.50
C CYS A 384 -17.19 -18.61 -1.19
N LEU A 385 -17.07 -18.20 0.08
CA LEU A 385 -16.05 -17.26 0.53
C LEU A 385 -14.68 -17.92 0.80
N GLY A 386 -14.56 -19.25 0.67
CA GLY A 386 -13.29 -19.98 0.87
C GLY A 386 -13.27 -20.92 2.07
N GLY A 387 -14.37 -21.04 2.83
CA GLY A 387 -14.46 -21.99 3.94
C GLY A 387 -13.42 -21.71 5.04
N GLU A 388 -12.54 -22.69 5.31
CA GLU A 388 -11.47 -22.55 6.31
C GLU A 388 -10.33 -21.63 5.85
N GLU A 389 -10.24 -21.29 4.56
CA GLU A 389 -9.20 -20.43 3.99
C GLU A 389 -9.58 -18.94 3.99
N ILE A 390 -10.75 -18.60 4.56
CA ILE A 390 -11.16 -17.21 4.78
C ILE A 390 -10.11 -16.49 5.64
N GLU A 391 -9.66 -15.35 5.16
CA GLU A 391 -8.70 -14.50 5.85
C GLU A 391 -9.44 -13.52 6.76
N MET A 392 -9.02 -13.48 8.04
CA MET A 392 -9.44 -12.45 8.98
C MET A 392 -8.30 -11.42 9.05
N GLU A 393 -8.54 -10.22 8.51
CA GLU A 393 -7.56 -9.14 8.47
C GLU A 393 -7.95 -8.07 9.51
N MET A 394 -7.11 -7.82 10.52
CA MET A 394 -7.36 -6.77 11.53
C MET A 394 -6.71 -5.45 11.12
N LYS A 395 -7.48 -4.36 11.24
CA LYS A 395 -7.01 -2.98 11.13
C LYS A 395 -7.39 -2.18 12.37
N ILE A 396 -6.38 -1.80 13.15
CA ILE A 396 -6.53 -0.87 14.26
C ILE A 396 -6.37 0.54 13.69
N ASN A 397 -7.46 1.30 13.67
CA ASN A 397 -7.46 2.69 13.20
C ASN A 397 -7.34 3.62 14.40
N MET A 398 -6.48 4.64 14.30
CA MET A 398 -6.28 5.68 15.30
C MET A 398 -6.44 7.06 14.63
N TYR A 399 -7.41 7.82 15.13
CA TYR A 399 -7.74 9.15 14.65
C TYR A 399 -7.42 10.16 15.76
N PRO A 400 -6.29 10.86 15.70
CA PRO A 400 -5.94 11.83 16.73
C PRO A 400 -6.83 13.08 16.63
N PRO A 401 -6.91 13.91 17.68
CA PRO A 401 -7.62 15.18 17.63
C PRO A 401 -7.22 16.01 16.41
N CYS A 402 -8.21 16.55 15.71
CA CYS A 402 -8.04 17.33 14.49
C CYS A 402 -8.37 18.81 14.79
N PRO A 403 -7.55 19.80 14.38
CA PRO A 403 -7.82 21.20 14.68
C PRO A 403 -9.04 21.78 13.93
N GLN A 404 -9.37 21.21 12.77
CA GLN A 404 -10.49 21.63 11.91
C GLN A 404 -11.27 20.41 11.38
N PRO A 405 -11.93 19.61 12.25
CA PRO A 405 -12.63 18.38 11.88
C PRO A 405 -13.79 18.62 10.92
N GLU A 406 -14.30 19.85 10.85
CA GLU A 406 -15.31 20.26 9.88
C GLU A 406 -14.81 20.21 8.42
N LEU A 407 -13.49 20.20 8.20
CA LEU A 407 -12.85 20.20 6.89
C LEU A 407 -12.23 18.85 6.48
N ALA A 408 -12.01 17.93 7.43
CA ALA A 408 -11.30 16.67 7.20
C ALA A 408 -12.19 15.44 7.45
N LEU A 409 -11.74 14.29 6.96
CA LEU A 409 -12.31 12.98 7.25
C LEU A 409 -11.22 12.08 7.81
N GLY A 410 -11.60 11.25 8.77
CA GLY A 410 -10.75 10.18 9.28
C GLY A 410 -10.63 9.04 8.28
N VAL A 411 -11.74 8.67 7.62
CA VAL A 411 -11.77 7.82 6.42
C VAL A 411 -12.85 8.36 5.50
N GLU A 412 -12.57 8.45 4.20
CA GLU A 412 -13.49 8.90 3.16
C GLU A 412 -14.69 7.95 2.96
N PRO A 413 -15.75 8.39 2.25
CA PRO A 413 -16.85 7.52 1.87
C PRO A 413 -16.37 6.33 1.03
N HIS A 414 -16.58 5.12 1.54
CA HIS A 414 -16.22 3.88 0.84
C HIS A 414 -17.18 2.74 1.21
N THR A 415 -17.14 1.66 0.43
CA THR A 415 -17.70 0.35 0.82
C THR A 415 -16.57 -0.62 1.13
N ASP A 416 -16.82 -1.61 1.97
CA ASP A 416 -15.81 -2.61 2.33
C ASP A 416 -15.68 -3.70 1.28
N MET A 417 -14.43 -4.02 0.90
CA MET A 417 -14.15 -5.09 -0.06
C MET A 417 -14.39 -6.50 0.51
N SER A 418 -14.46 -6.65 1.83
CA SER A 418 -14.65 -7.91 2.53
C SER A 418 -16.04 -8.51 2.29
N ALA A 419 -16.30 -9.68 2.86
CA ALA A 419 -17.65 -10.23 2.98
C ALA A 419 -18.40 -9.57 4.14
N LEU A 420 -17.73 -9.48 5.29
CA LEU A 420 -18.21 -8.78 6.47
C LEU A 420 -17.05 -7.98 7.06
N THR A 421 -17.39 -6.87 7.71
CA THR A 421 -16.48 -6.18 8.63
C THR A 421 -17.12 -6.15 9.99
N ILE A 422 -16.43 -6.68 11.00
CA ILE A 422 -16.86 -6.69 12.39
C ILE A 422 -15.88 -5.82 13.16
N LEU A 423 -16.35 -4.71 13.72
CA LEU A 423 -15.50 -3.77 14.43
C LEU A 423 -15.99 -3.46 15.84
N VAL A 424 -15.02 -3.17 16.72
CA VAL A 424 -15.26 -2.57 18.03
C VAL A 424 -14.64 -1.17 18.06
N PRO A 425 -15.42 -0.10 18.32
CA PRO A 425 -14.88 1.24 18.54
C PRO A 425 -14.55 1.50 20.02
N ASN A 426 -13.74 2.52 20.31
CA ASN A 426 -13.77 3.13 21.64
C ASN A 426 -15.05 3.99 21.82
N ASP A 427 -15.18 4.65 22.96
CA ASP A 427 -16.34 5.47 23.34
C ASP A 427 -16.45 6.81 22.59
N VAL A 428 -15.54 7.08 21.65
CA VAL A 428 -15.53 8.30 20.85
C VAL A 428 -16.33 8.10 19.55
N PRO A 429 -17.42 8.85 19.32
CA PRO A 429 -18.24 8.73 18.13
C PRO A 429 -17.49 9.21 16.87
N GLY A 430 -17.94 8.74 15.71
CA GLY A 430 -17.37 9.20 14.43
C GLY A 430 -17.79 8.40 13.21
N LEU A 431 -18.28 7.18 13.38
CA LEU A 431 -18.79 6.40 12.25
C LEU A 431 -20.09 6.99 11.73
N GLN A 432 -20.19 7.13 10.41
CA GLN A 432 -21.43 7.45 9.70
C GLN A 432 -21.67 6.45 8.57
N VAL A 433 -22.93 6.04 8.42
CA VAL A 433 -23.38 5.12 7.37
C VAL A 433 -24.34 5.84 6.43
N TRP A 434 -24.32 5.48 5.15
CA TRP A 434 -25.19 6.07 4.14
C TRP A 434 -26.50 5.30 4.05
N LYS A 435 -27.63 5.99 4.25
CA LYS A 435 -28.98 5.45 4.17
C LYS A 435 -29.89 6.42 3.43
N ASP A 436 -30.57 5.93 2.40
CA ASP A 436 -31.59 6.66 1.64
C ASP A 436 -31.19 8.10 1.24
N GLY A 437 -29.95 8.25 0.75
CA GLY A 437 -29.42 9.54 0.31
C GLY A 437 -28.90 10.45 1.42
N ASN A 438 -28.77 9.95 2.65
CA ASN A 438 -28.35 10.72 3.81
C ASN A 438 -27.27 10.01 4.62
N TRP A 439 -26.39 10.77 5.28
CA TRP A 439 -25.51 10.25 6.31
C TRP A 439 -26.30 10.04 7.61
N VAL A 440 -26.11 8.90 8.26
CA VAL A 440 -26.67 8.58 9.58
C VAL A 440 -25.51 8.34 10.54
N ALA A 441 -25.50 9.06 11.67
CA ALA A 441 -24.48 8.89 12.70
C ALA A 441 -24.75 7.63 13.52
N VAL A 442 -23.70 6.85 13.78
CA VAL A 442 -23.81 5.65 14.61
C VAL A 442 -23.32 6.00 16.01
N ASN A 443 -24.22 5.92 16.98
CA ASN A 443 -23.89 6.16 18.39
C ASN A 443 -23.04 5.02 18.96
N TYR A 444 -22.14 5.36 19.87
CA TYR A 444 -21.43 4.36 20.65
C TYR A 444 -22.43 3.60 21.53
N LEU A 445 -22.37 2.26 21.47
CA LEU A 445 -23.12 1.36 22.33
C LEU A 445 -22.12 0.44 23.05
N PRO A 446 -22.01 0.51 24.39
CA PRO A 446 -21.06 -0.31 25.14
C PRO A 446 -21.24 -1.80 24.85
N ASN A 447 -20.12 -2.49 24.61
CA ASN A 447 -20.08 -3.94 24.31
C ASN A 447 -20.92 -4.35 23.09
N ALA A 448 -21.19 -3.47 22.14
CA ALA A 448 -21.79 -3.86 20.86
C ALA A 448 -20.72 -4.01 19.78
N LEU A 449 -20.90 -5.00 18.90
CA LEU A 449 -20.13 -5.12 17.66
C LEU A 449 -20.82 -4.36 16.55
N PHE A 450 -20.05 -3.69 15.73
CA PHE A 450 -20.53 -2.95 14.56
C PHE A 450 -20.26 -3.83 13.34
N VAL A 451 -21.31 -4.17 12.60
CA VAL A 451 -21.22 -5.12 11.48
C VAL A 451 -21.60 -4.42 10.18
N HIS A 452 -20.66 -4.36 9.24
CA HIS A 452 -20.92 -3.98 7.85
C HIS A 452 -21.07 -5.24 6.99
N VAL A 453 -22.05 -5.21 6.09
CA VAL A 453 -22.09 -6.10 4.93
C VAL A 453 -21.13 -5.54 3.89
N GLY A 454 -20.17 -6.36 3.45
CA GLY A 454 -19.20 -5.97 2.44
C GLY A 454 -19.59 -6.41 1.04
N ASP A 455 -18.80 -5.96 0.06
CA ASP A 455 -19.06 -6.16 -1.37
C ASP A 455 -19.22 -7.63 -1.75
N GLN A 456 -18.50 -8.55 -1.10
CA GLN A 456 -18.57 -9.96 -1.50
C GLN A 456 -19.93 -10.58 -1.20
N ILE A 457 -20.58 -10.17 -0.10
CA ILE A 457 -21.96 -10.61 0.21
C ILE A 457 -22.96 -9.94 -0.72
N GLU A 458 -22.77 -8.68 -1.08
CA GLU A 458 -23.61 -8.01 -2.08
C GLU A 458 -23.54 -8.74 -3.44
N VAL A 459 -22.34 -9.10 -3.90
CA VAL A 459 -22.13 -9.84 -5.15
C VAL A 459 -22.77 -11.24 -5.07
N LEU A 460 -22.47 -12.02 -4.03
CA LEU A 460 -23.01 -13.37 -3.85
C LEU A 460 -24.54 -13.36 -3.79
N SER A 461 -25.13 -12.37 -3.12
CA SER A 461 -26.58 -12.22 -2.97
C SER A 461 -27.28 -11.62 -4.20
N ASN A 462 -26.55 -11.35 -5.28
CA ASN A 462 -27.05 -10.66 -6.48
C ASN A 462 -27.74 -9.31 -6.16
N GLY A 463 -27.19 -8.60 -5.17
CA GLY A 463 -27.65 -7.29 -4.71
C GLY A 463 -28.89 -7.33 -3.82
N LYS A 464 -29.28 -8.50 -3.27
CA LYS A 464 -30.33 -8.58 -2.24
C LYS A 464 -29.86 -7.93 -0.94
N TYR A 465 -28.63 -8.21 -0.52
CA TYR A 465 -27.96 -7.54 0.60
C TYR A 465 -27.08 -6.42 0.09
N LYS A 466 -26.92 -5.38 0.92
CA LYS A 466 -26.34 -4.09 0.50
C LYS A 466 -24.98 -3.87 1.11
N SER A 467 -23.98 -3.58 0.28
CA SER A 467 -22.72 -3.01 0.71
C SER A 467 -22.85 -1.50 0.69
N VAL A 468 -22.91 -0.86 1.85
CA VAL A 468 -23.25 0.56 1.97
C VAL A 468 -22.04 1.45 2.17
N LEU A 469 -22.12 2.66 1.59
CA LEU A 469 -21.13 3.70 1.83
C LEU A 469 -21.10 4.03 3.32
N HIS A 470 -19.89 4.13 3.87
CA HIS A 470 -19.66 4.59 5.22
C HIS A 470 -18.39 5.45 5.26
N ARG A 471 -18.29 6.30 6.27
CA ARG A 471 -17.14 7.19 6.49
C ARG A 471 -16.84 7.34 7.96
N SER A 472 -15.63 7.80 8.29
CA SER A 472 -15.22 8.10 9.65
C SER A 472 -14.94 9.58 9.81
N LEU A 473 -15.62 10.21 10.77
CA LEU A 473 -15.34 11.59 11.20
C LEU A 473 -14.23 11.64 12.24
N VAL A 474 -13.66 12.84 12.38
CA VAL A 474 -12.70 13.21 13.42
C VAL A 474 -13.28 14.33 14.28
N ASN A 475 -12.66 14.62 15.42
CA ASN A 475 -13.12 15.65 16.36
C ASN A 475 -11.93 16.43 16.94
N LYS A 476 -12.19 17.55 17.64
CA LYS A 476 -11.14 18.43 18.20
C LYS A 476 -10.56 17.97 19.54
N GLU A 477 -11.23 17.06 20.23
CA GLU A 477 -11.06 16.88 21.69
C GLU A 477 -10.35 15.58 22.04
N SER A 478 -10.75 14.48 21.39
CA SER A 478 -10.44 13.13 21.84
C SER A 478 -9.99 12.23 20.70
N THR A 479 -8.98 11.41 20.97
CA THR A 479 -8.54 10.34 20.05
C THR A 479 -9.63 9.30 19.89
N ARG A 480 -10.08 9.08 18.65
CA ARG A 480 -10.96 7.96 18.31
C ARG A 480 -10.12 6.76 17.91
N MET A 481 -10.54 5.55 18.30
CA MET A 481 -9.92 4.31 17.86
C MET A 481 -10.97 3.27 17.49
N SER A 482 -10.63 2.38 16.56
CA SER A 482 -11.48 1.23 16.21
C SER A 482 -10.64 0.04 15.80
N TRP A 483 -11.07 -1.16 16.21
CA TRP A 483 -10.48 -2.45 15.83
C TRP A 483 -11.41 -3.12 14.83
N ALA A 484 -11.18 -2.89 13.54
CA ALA A 484 -11.96 -3.50 12.47
C ALA A 484 -11.33 -4.82 12.06
N VAL A 485 -12.14 -5.87 11.93
CA VAL A 485 -11.71 -7.15 11.37
C VAL A 485 -12.51 -7.43 10.12
N PHE A 486 -11.80 -7.57 9.00
CA PHE A 486 -12.34 -7.87 7.69
C PHE A 486 -12.35 -9.39 7.48
N CYS A 487 -13.53 -9.95 7.22
CA CYS A 487 -13.70 -11.33 6.78
C CYS A 487 -13.56 -11.35 5.25
N ALA A 488 -12.36 -11.66 4.76
CA ALA A 488 -11.97 -11.56 3.36
C ALA A 488 -11.82 -12.95 2.72
N PRO A 489 -12.34 -13.19 1.50
CA PRO A 489 -12.01 -14.41 0.77
C PRO A 489 -10.51 -14.53 0.49
N PRO A 490 -9.98 -15.75 0.30
CA PRO A 490 -8.64 -15.90 -0.25
C PRO A 490 -8.61 -15.35 -1.68
N HIS A 491 -7.43 -14.92 -2.14
CA HIS A 491 -7.26 -14.17 -3.39
C HIS A 491 -7.78 -14.91 -4.64
N GLU A 492 -7.69 -16.23 -4.63
CA GLU A 492 -8.12 -17.16 -5.67
C GLU A 492 -9.62 -17.50 -5.63
N ALA A 493 -10.34 -17.11 -4.56
CA ALA A 493 -11.77 -17.40 -4.46
C ALA A 493 -12.53 -16.77 -5.62
N ILE A 494 -13.35 -17.58 -6.29
CA ILE A 494 -14.18 -17.15 -7.42
C ILE A 494 -15.52 -16.65 -6.86
N ILE A 495 -15.75 -15.34 -6.96
CA ILE A 495 -16.94 -14.67 -6.44
C ILE A 495 -17.81 -14.21 -7.60
N GLY A 496 -19.11 -14.47 -7.50
CA GLY A 496 -20.14 -14.05 -8.45
C GLY A 496 -21.53 -14.32 -7.88
N PRO A 497 -22.61 -13.85 -8.54
CA PRO A 497 -23.97 -14.11 -8.09
C PRO A 497 -24.24 -15.60 -7.91
N LEU A 498 -24.77 -16.00 -6.75
CA LEU A 498 -25.15 -17.39 -6.51
C LEU A 498 -26.24 -17.81 -7.49
N PRO A 499 -26.08 -18.94 -8.22
CA PRO A 499 -27.04 -19.36 -9.23
C PRO A 499 -28.48 -19.48 -8.71
N GLN A 500 -28.65 -19.85 -7.44
CA GLN A 500 -29.95 -19.97 -6.77
C GLN A 500 -30.68 -18.63 -6.60
N LEU A 501 -29.98 -17.50 -6.74
CA LEU A 501 -30.50 -16.15 -6.55
C LEU A 501 -30.61 -15.35 -7.87
N VAL A 502 -30.31 -16.00 -9.00
CA VAL A 502 -30.46 -15.46 -10.34
C VAL A 502 -31.75 -16.01 -10.95
N GLU A 503 -32.65 -15.11 -11.30
CA GLU A 503 -33.99 -15.42 -11.83
C GLU A 503 -34.28 -14.53 -13.05
N ASP A 504 -35.26 -14.89 -13.88
CA ASP A 504 -35.66 -14.06 -15.03
C ASP A 504 -36.04 -12.62 -14.61
N LYS A 505 -36.64 -12.47 -13.42
CA LYS A 505 -37.03 -11.18 -12.84
C LYS A 505 -35.89 -10.47 -12.09
N ASN A 506 -34.80 -11.18 -11.78
CA ASN A 506 -33.61 -10.67 -11.10
C ASN A 506 -32.36 -11.27 -11.76
N PRO A 507 -32.01 -10.81 -12.99
CA PRO A 507 -30.86 -11.34 -13.72
C PRO A 507 -29.56 -11.04 -12.96
N ALA A 508 -28.47 -11.72 -13.34
CA ALA A 508 -27.16 -11.49 -12.75
C ALA A 508 -26.74 -10.02 -12.94
N LYS A 509 -26.49 -9.31 -11.83
CA LYS A 509 -26.07 -7.90 -11.81
C LYS A 509 -24.56 -7.72 -11.77
N TYR A 510 -23.84 -8.77 -11.41
CA TYR A 510 -22.40 -8.75 -11.18
C TYR A 510 -21.72 -9.82 -12.03
N SER A 511 -20.48 -9.54 -12.45
CA SER A 511 -19.65 -10.49 -13.17
C SER A 511 -18.89 -11.41 -12.22
N THR A 512 -18.73 -12.68 -12.60
CA THR A 512 -17.93 -13.64 -11.82
C THR A 512 -16.44 -13.42 -12.06
N LYS A 513 -15.65 -13.34 -10.98
CA LYS A 513 -14.18 -13.14 -11.03
C LYS A 513 -13.51 -13.59 -9.75
N THR A 514 -12.17 -13.62 -9.74
CA THR A 514 -11.43 -13.89 -8.50
C THR A 514 -11.48 -12.68 -7.57
N PHE A 515 -11.37 -12.92 -6.25
CA PHE A 515 -11.29 -11.84 -5.27
C PHE A 515 -10.06 -10.94 -5.51
N ALA A 516 -8.93 -11.50 -5.95
CA ALA A 516 -7.76 -10.71 -6.36
C ALA A 516 -8.06 -9.77 -7.53
N GLU A 517 -8.79 -10.23 -8.55
CA GLU A 517 -9.21 -9.38 -9.66
C GLU A 517 -10.15 -8.28 -9.15
N PHE A 518 -11.13 -8.61 -8.31
CA PHE A 518 -12.05 -7.64 -7.70
C PHE A 518 -11.29 -6.54 -6.94
N ARG A 519 -10.38 -6.92 -6.04
CA ARG A 519 -9.51 -5.99 -5.29
C ARG A 519 -8.73 -5.11 -6.25
N HIS A 520 -8.04 -5.71 -7.23
CA HIS A 520 -7.26 -4.96 -8.21
C HIS A 520 -8.11 -3.92 -8.95
N ARG A 521 -9.31 -4.31 -9.40
CA ARG A 521 -10.22 -3.40 -10.10
C ARG A 521 -10.65 -2.25 -9.19
N LYS A 522 -11.06 -2.57 -7.96
CA LYS A 522 -11.55 -1.56 -6.99
C LYS A 522 -10.45 -0.57 -6.61
N PHE A 523 -9.23 -1.06 -6.32
CA PHE A 523 -8.09 -0.20 -6.01
C PHE A 523 -7.67 0.72 -7.15
N ASN A 524 -7.91 0.34 -8.41
CA ASN A 524 -7.53 1.12 -9.58
C ASN A 524 -8.72 1.87 -10.22
N GLY A 525 -9.88 1.92 -9.56
CA GLY A 525 -11.09 2.60 -10.08
C GLY A 525 -11.65 1.98 -11.36
N ILE A 526 -11.36 0.70 -11.61
CA ILE A 526 -11.88 -0.04 -12.76
C ILE A 526 -13.30 -0.54 -12.40
N PRO A 527 -14.31 -0.37 -13.28
CA PRO A 527 -15.66 -0.88 -13.05
C PRO A 527 -15.68 -2.38 -12.70
N GLN A 528 -16.55 -2.81 -11.78
CA GLN A 528 -16.63 -4.21 -11.32
C GLN A 528 -17.33 -5.15 -12.32
#